data_AF-A0A2V7TRJ0-F1
#
_entry.id   AF-A0A2V7TRJ0-F1
#
_cell.length_a   1.000
_cell.length_b   1.000
_cell.length_c   1.000
_cell.angle_alpha   90.00
_cell.angle_beta   90.00
_cell.angle_gamma   90.00
#
_symmetry.space_group_name_H-M   'P 1'
#
loop_
_entity.id
_entity.type
_entity.pdbx_description
1 polymer ?
#
loop_
_entity_poly.entity_id
_entity_poly.type
_entity_poly.pdbx_seq_one_letter_code
_entity_poly.pdbx_strand_id
1 'polypeptide(L)'
;MRPAFVETPADDTIVVQRIEDTATFQTLRQEWNELLQASASNCVFLTWEWLFAWWRNLSEGRRLSLITVRRGGRLIAIAPLAVRPRSLSRLLPWPSLEFLGTGLAGSDYLDVIVRRGHEREGLAAVADALAAAGAVLELSHVPANVSAAAQLAGDLARRLGWSASASRINVCPFIKLSGHSWPSYLASLGSAHRYNVQRRLKNLTKQFGVSFEQASSEEQRREALELLIDLHNRRWSERGGSQSFATAALRAFYDDVSRSGLERGWLRLFILRVDGRPAAALHGYQYGG
;
A
#
# COMPACT_ATOMS: atom_id res chain seq x y z
N MET A 1 -6.45 22.57 -52.46
CA MET A 1 -5.14 22.18 -51.92
C MET A 1 -5.28 22.11 -50.41
N ARG A 2 -5.40 20.92 -49.83
CA ARG A 2 -5.56 20.73 -48.36
C ARG A 2 -4.18 20.86 -47.69
N PRO A 3 -4.05 21.53 -46.53
CA PRO A 3 -2.78 21.56 -45.82
C PRO A 3 -2.47 20.17 -45.28
N ALA A 4 -1.21 19.75 -45.47
CA ALA A 4 -0.68 18.51 -44.93
C ALA A 4 -0.65 18.60 -43.40
N PHE A 5 -1.36 17.68 -42.73
CA PHE A 5 -1.09 17.38 -41.34
C PHE A 5 0.29 16.76 -41.27
N VAL A 6 1.25 17.51 -40.75
CA VAL A 6 2.52 16.94 -40.29
C VAL A 6 2.22 16.30 -38.94
N GLU A 7 1.86 15.01 -38.96
CA GLU A 7 2.01 14.18 -37.76
C GLU A 7 3.51 14.05 -37.49
N THR A 8 4.01 14.85 -36.56
CA THR A 8 5.32 14.59 -35.96
C THR A 8 5.22 13.23 -35.27
N PRO A 9 6.02 12.21 -35.63
CA PRO A 9 5.99 10.94 -34.91
C PRO A 9 6.39 11.23 -33.46
N ALA A 10 5.50 10.94 -32.52
CA ALA A 10 5.90 10.87 -31.12
C ALA A 10 6.98 9.78 -31.03
N ASP A 11 8.20 10.18 -30.66
CA ASP A 11 9.35 9.29 -30.52
C ASP A 11 8.97 8.16 -29.54
N ASP A 12 8.80 6.94 -30.05
CA ASP A 12 8.28 5.77 -29.32
C ASP A 12 9.34 5.12 -28.41
N THR A 13 10.38 5.90 -28.10
CA THR A 13 11.55 5.47 -27.34
C THR A 13 11.19 5.18 -25.89
N ILE A 14 11.67 4.03 -25.40
CA ILE A 14 11.61 3.65 -23.98
C ILE A 14 12.81 4.26 -23.26
N VAL A 15 12.53 5.00 -22.20
CA VAL A 15 13.54 5.62 -21.32
C VAL A 15 13.40 5.04 -19.92
N VAL A 16 14.49 4.51 -19.39
CA VAL A 16 14.56 4.01 -18.02
C VAL A 16 15.41 4.95 -17.18
N GLN A 17 14.89 5.34 -16.02
CA GLN A 17 15.60 6.19 -15.08
C GLN A 17 15.54 5.59 -13.68
N ARG A 18 16.67 5.63 -12.98
CA ARG A 18 16.78 5.31 -11.55
C ARG A 18 16.75 6.61 -10.76
N ILE A 19 15.82 6.72 -9.82
CA ILE A 19 15.66 7.89 -8.95
C ILE A 19 16.11 7.51 -7.54
N GLU A 20 17.10 8.23 -7.04
CA GLU A 20 17.79 7.94 -5.78
C GLU A 20 17.73 9.11 -4.79
N ASP A 21 17.05 10.21 -5.15
CA ASP A 21 16.90 11.39 -4.32
C ASP A 21 15.42 11.66 -3.96
N THR A 22 15.22 12.25 -2.78
CA THR A 22 13.87 12.49 -2.24
C THR A 22 13.14 13.62 -2.95
N ALA A 23 13.86 14.61 -3.50
CA ALA A 23 13.25 15.76 -4.16
C ALA A 23 12.53 15.31 -5.44
N THR A 24 13.19 14.50 -6.27
CA THR A 24 12.59 13.92 -7.46
C THR A 24 11.44 12.97 -7.10
N PHE A 25 11.55 12.15 -6.05
CA PHE A 25 10.41 11.32 -5.60
C PHE A 25 9.20 12.19 -5.21
N GLN A 26 9.43 13.34 -4.58
CA GLN A 26 8.37 14.27 -4.23
C GLN A 26 7.63 14.83 -5.46
N THR A 27 8.32 15.06 -6.58
CA THR A 27 7.70 15.59 -7.80
C THR A 27 6.86 14.55 -8.56
N LEU A 28 7.07 13.24 -8.32
CA LEU A 28 6.34 12.16 -9.02
C LEU A 28 4.86 12.06 -8.62
N ARG A 29 4.39 12.78 -7.58
CA ARG A 29 3.07 12.56 -6.96
C ARG A 29 1.91 12.43 -7.95
N GLN A 30 1.80 13.36 -8.90
CA GLN A 30 0.68 13.40 -9.84
C GLN A 30 0.73 12.22 -10.82
N GLU A 31 1.84 12.05 -11.53
CA GLU A 31 1.98 10.98 -12.52
C GLU A 31 2.03 9.58 -11.91
N TRP A 32 2.53 9.44 -10.68
CA TRP A 32 2.48 8.20 -9.92
C TRP A 32 1.04 7.74 -9.71
N ASN A 33 0.20 8.65 -9.21
CA ASN A 33 -1.19 8.32 -8.94
C ASN A 33 -1.99 8.12 -10.24
N GLU A 34 -1.67 8.83 -11.34
CA GLU A 34 -2.23 8.54 -12.66
C GLU A 34 -1.86 7.13 -13.15
N LEU A 35 -0.57 6.78 -13.05
CA LEU A 35 -0.09 5.45 -13.42
C LEU A 35 -0.79 4.36 -12.59
N LEU A 36 -0.89 4.56 -11.27
CA LEU A 36 -1.51 3.60 -10.36
C LEU A 36 -2.98 3.36 -10.72
N GLN A 37 -3.74 4.42 -10.98
CA GLN A 37 -5.14 4.30 -11.43
C GLN A 37 -5.28 3.52 -12.74
N ALA A 38 -4.30 3.66 -13.64
CA ALA A 38 -4.24 2.94 -14.91
C ALA A 38 -3.61 1.53 -14.81
N SER A 39 -3.27 1.07 -13.60
CA SER A 39 -2.65 -0.23 -13.35
C SER A 39 -3.64 -1.30 -12.90
N ALA A 40 -3.28 -2.57 -13.06
CA ALA A 40 -3.99 -3.68 -12.41
C ALA A 40 -3.78 -3.70 -10.88
N SER A 41 -2.67 -3.15 -10.39
CA SER A 41 -2.28 -3.16 -8.97
C SER A 41 -2.79 -1.91 -8.21
N ASN A 42 -3.97 -1.41 -8.56
CA ASN A 42 -4.52 -0.16 -8.02
C ASN A 42 -5.04 -0.32 -6.58
N CYS A 43 -4.15 -0.25 -5.58
CA CYS A 43 -4.49 -0.33 -4.16
C CYS A 43 -3.94 0.87 -3.36
N VAL A 44 -4.53 1.14 -2.18
CA VAL A 44 -4.14 2.29 -1.35
C VAL A 44 -2.67 2.24 -0.92
N PHE A 45 -2.14 1.05 -0.68
CA PHE A 45 -0.76 0.83 -0.22
C PHE A 45 0.30 1.16 -1.27
N LEU A 46 -0.11 1.28 -2.54
CA LEU A 46 0.74 1.66 -3.66
C LEU A 46 0.60 3.14 -4.06
N THR A 47 -0.25 3.90 -3.38
CA THR A 47 -0.38 5.35 -3.62
C THR A 47 0.90 6.09 -3.28
N TRP A 48 1.13 7.22 -3.94
CA TRP A 48 2.27 8.07 -3.62
C TRP A 48 2.23 8.50 -2.15
N GLU A 49 1.05 8.86 -1.64
CA GLU A 49 0.83 9.29 -0.25
C GLU A 49 1.33 8.24 0.76
N TRP A 50 1.02 6.97 0.52
CA TRP A 50 1.44 5.88 1.39
C TRP A 50 2.95 5.64 1.32
N LEU A 51 3.50 5.48 0.11
CA LEU A 51 4.89 5.10 -0.08
C LEU A 51 5.87 6.23 0.20
N PHE A 52 5.47 7.48 -0.05
CA PHE A 52 6.28 8.65 0.30
C PHE A 52 6.27 8.90 1.81
N ALA A 53 5.12 8.74 2.50
CA ALA A 53 5.07 8.78 3.96
C ALA A 53 5.93 7.66 4.57
N TRP A 54 5.89 6.45 3.99
CA TRP A 54 6.76 5.35 4.40
C TRP A 54 8.23 5.73 4.22
N TRP A 55 8.62 6.27 3.07
CA TRP A 55 9.99 6.67 2.80
C TRP A 55 10.50 7.74 3.78
N ARG A 56 9.68 8.75 4.08
CA ARG A 56 10.03 9.83 5.00
C ARG A 56 10.22 9.37 6.44
N ASN A 57 9.42 8.41 6.90
CA ASN A 57 9.36 8.05 8.31
C ASN A 57 10.05 6.71 8.63
N LEU A 58 10.05 5.75 7.71
CA LEU A 58 10.38 4.34 7.95
C LEU A 58 11.51 3.81 7.06
N SER A 59 12.17 4.65 6.27
CA SER A 59 13.28 4.22 5.41
C SER A 59 14.48 3.68 6.20
N GLU A 60 14.76 4.19 7.41
CA GLU A 60 15.75 3.64 8.35
C GLU A 60 17.08 3.22 7.69
N GLY A 61 17.89 4.19 7.24
CA GLY A 61 19.21 3.94 6.66
C GLY A 61 19.21 3.27 5.27
N ARG A 62 18.02 2.98 4.71
CA ARG A 62 17.88 2.58 3.30
C ARG A 62 18.22 3.72 2.36
N ARG A 63 18.62 3.37 1.15
CA ARG A 63 18.83 4.32 0.04
C ARG A 63 17.73 4.17 -0.98
N LEU A 64 17.17 5.29 -1.46
CA LEU A 64 16.09 5.27 -2.43
C LEU A 64 16.58 4.65 -3.75
N SER A 65 15.74 3.87 -4.42
CA SER A 65 16.07 3.26 -5.70
C SER A 65 14.81 3.01 -6.53
N LEU A 66 14.06 4.05 -6.83
CA LEU A 66 12.90 3.91 -7.71
C LEU A 66 13.38 3.67 -9.13
N ILE A 67 12.77 2.73 -9.85
CA ILE A 67 12.99 2.57 -11.29
C ILE A 67 11.73 3.05 -12.00
N THR A 68 11.86 4.07 -12.83
CA THR A 68 10.78 4.59 -13.66
C THR A 68 11.02 4.24 -15.12
N VAL A 69 9.97 3.82 -15.82
CA VAL A 69 10.01 3.55 -17.26
C VAL A 69 9.02 4.47 -17.96
N ARG A 70 9.51 5.20 -18.96
CA ARG A 70 8.71 6.08 -19.80
C ARG A 70 8.74 5.61 -21.25
N ARG A 71 7.63 5.81 -21.97
CA ARG A 71 7.51 5.59 -23.42
C ARG A 71 6.90 6.84 -24.05
N GLY A 72 7.59 7.47 -24.99
CA GLY A 72 7.18 8.76 -25.54
C GLY A 72 6.93 9.83 -24.46
N GLY A 73 7.78 9.86 -23.43
CA GLY A 73 7.66 10.76 -22.27
C GLY A 73 6.62 10.36 -21.21
N ARG A 74 5.66 9.49 -21.55
CA ARG A 74 4.62 9.03 -20.62
C ARG A 74 5.16 7.97 -19.69
N LEU A 75 4.91 8.11 -18.39
CA LEU A 75 5.23 7.10 -17.39
C LEU A 75 4.34 5.85 -17.57
N ILE A 76 4.98 4.70 -17.77
CA ILE A 76 4.34 3.40 -18.01
C ILE A 76 4.65 2.36 -16.95
N ALA A 77 5.75 2.48 -16.20
CA ALA A 77 6.04 1.60 -15.07
C ALA A 77 6.84 2.31 -13.96
N ILE A 78 6.61 1.87 -12.72
CA ILE A 78 7.41 2.20 -11.54
C ILE A 78 7.68 0.93 -10.73
N ALA A 79 8.95 0.67 -10.41
CA ALA A 79 9.33 -0.25 -9.33
C ALA A 79 9.65 0.56 -8.07
N PRO A 80 8.78 0.56 -7.03
CA PRO A 80 8.95 1.36 -5.83
C PRO A 80 9.93 0.69 -4.86
N LEU A 81 11.24 0.83 -5.10
CA LEU A 81 12.26 0.09 -4.34
C LEU A 81 13.16 1.00 -3.48
N ALA A 82 13.76 0.38 -2.47
CA ALA A 82 14.90 0.93 -1.74
C ALA A 82 15.98 -0.14 -1.55
N VAL A 83 17.23 0.29 -1.52
CA VAL A 83 18.36 -0.56 -1.18
C VAL A 83 18.48 -0.63 0.33
N ARG A 84 18.26 -1.81 0.89
CA ARG A 84 18.57 -2.12 2.28
C ARG A 84 20.07 -2.34 2.43
N PRO A 85 20.72 -1.71 3.44
CA PRO A 85 22.13 -1.91 3.69
C PRO A 85 22.42 -3.36 4.15
N ARG A 86 23.70 -3.73 4.01
CA ARG A 86 24.26 -4.99 4.51
C ARG A 86 23.98 -5.11 6.02
N SER A 87 23.51 -6.26 6.49
CA SER A 87 23.30 -6.49 7.93
C SER A 87 23.76 -7.88 8.36
N LEU A 88 24.65 -7.96 9.34
CA LEU A 88 25.16 -9.22 9.88
C LEU A 88 24.14 -9.96 10.75
N SER A 89 23.04 -9.30 11.16
CA SER A 89 21.99 -9.90 11.99
C SER A 89 20.91 -10.63 11.20
N ARG A 90 20.99 -10.67 9.86
CA ARG A 90 19.98 -11.30 8.99
C ARG A 90 20.53 -12.49 8.23
N LEU A 91 19.64 -13.42 7.90
CA LEU A 91 19.90 -14.63 7.11
C LEU A 91 20.54 -14.31 5.74
N LEU A 92 20.11 -13.23 5.08
CA LEU A 92 20.79 -12.69 3.90
C LEU A 92 21.52 -11.39 4.30
N PRO A 93 22.85 -11.43 4.50
CA PRO A 93 23.58 -10.27 4.93
C PRO A 93 23.81 -9.28 3.81
N TRP A 94 23.65 -9.64 2.53
CA TRP A 94 23.94 -8.77 1.38
C TRP A 94 22.97 -7.58 1.25
N PRO A 95 23.39 -6.49 0.59
CA PRO A 95 22.47 -5.45 0.16
C PRO A 95 21.36 -6.05 -0.71
N SER A 96 20.11 -5.70 -0.41
CA SER A 96 18.96 -6.14 -1.19
C SER A 96 18.10 -4.95 -1.59
N LEU A 97 17.47 -5.08 -2.76
CA LEU A 97 16.39 -4.21 -3.18
C LEU A 97 15.08 -4.78 -2.62
N GLU A 98 14.35 -3.96 -1.89
CA GLU A 98 13.04 -4.30 -1.32
C GLU A 98 12.01 -3.22 -1.65
N PHE A 99 10.73 -3.60 -1.64
CA PHE A 99 9.67 -2.62 -1.86
C PHE A 99 9.63 -1.57 -0.75
N LEU A 100 9.40 -0.31 -1.14
CA LEU A 100 8.84 0.68 -0.25
C LEU A 100 7.52 0.15 0.32
N GLY A 101 7.21 0.52 1.57
CA GLY A 101 6.00 0.04 2.24
C GLY A 101 6.17 -1.29 2.99
N THR A 102 7.32 -1.96 2.89
CA THR A 102 7.58 -3.20 3.65
C THR A 102 7.79 -2.96 5.15
N GLY A 103 7.86 -4.05 5.93
CA GLY A 103 8.08 -4.03 7.37
C GLY A 103 6.80 -3.76 8.15
N LEU A 104 6.90 -2.89 9.16
CA LEU A 104 5.84 -2.69 10.17
C LEU A 104 4.77 -1.65 9.77
N ALA A 105 4.75 -1.23 8.51
CA ALA A 105 3.79 -0.24 8.01
C ALA A 105 2.36 -0.81 7.86
N GLY A 106 2.20 -2.13 7.88
CA GLY A 106 0.92 -2.80 7.66
C GLY A 106 0.44 -2.72 6.21
N SER A 107 1.37 -2.63 5.25
CA SER A 107 1.05 -2.66 3.83
C SER A 107 0.79 -4.09 3.36
N ASP A 108 -0.27 -4.28 2.58
CA ASP A 108 -0.52 -5.50 1.83
C ASP A 108 -0.47 -5.22 0.32
N TYR A 109 -0.32 -6.27 -0.48
CA TYR A 109 -0.41 -6.19 -1.95
C TYR A 109 0.57 -5.20 -2.59
N LEU A 110 1.81 -5.16 -2.10
CA LEU A 110 2.90 -4.40 -2.71
C LEU A 110 3.26 -5.01 -4.08
N ASP A 111 3.63 -4.15 -5.03
CA ASP A 111 3.84 -4.55 -6.41
C ASP A 111 4.69 -3.54 -7.19
N VAL A 112 5.10 -3.94 -8.40
CA VAL A 112 5.50 -3.00 -9.45
C VAL A 112 4.24 -2.40 -10.06
N ILE A 113 4.21 -1.08 -10.21
CA ILE A 113 3.06 -0.39 -10.79
C ILE A 113 3.31 -0.31 -12.29
N VAL A 114 2.49 -1.01 -13.09
CA VAL A 114 2.62 -0.98 -14.55
C VAL A 114 1.30 -0.63 -15.20
N ARG A 115 1.34 0.23 -16.21
CA ARG A 115 0.18 0.68 -16.98
C ARG A 115 -0.40 -0.50 -17.75
N ARG A 116 -1.73 -0.64 -17.71
CA ARG A 116 -2.44 -1.66 -18.51
C ARG A 116 -2.12 -1.53 -19.99
N GLY A 117 -1.82 -2.64 -20.64
CA GLY A 117 -1.42 -2.71 -22.04
C GLY A 117 0.08 -2.48 -22.28
N HIS A 118 0.85 -2.18 -21.24
CA HIS A 118 2.30 -1.96 -21.30
C HIS A 118 3.09 -2.90 -20.37
N GLU A 119 2.46 -3.96 -19.86
CA GLU A 119 3.05 -4.87 -18.88
C GLU A 119 4.33 -5.50 -19.40
N ARG A 120 4.31 -5.99 -20.66
CA ARG A 120 5.44 -6.71 -21.25
C ARG A 120 6.66 -5.81 -21.39
N GLU A 121 6.53 -4.65 -22.03
CA GLU A 121 7.66 -3.74 -22.24
C GLU A 121 8.09 -3.06 -20.94
N GLY A 122 7.15 -2.69 -20.07
CA GLY A 122 7.44 -2.04 -18.79
C GLY A 122 8.21 -2.97 -17.85
N LEU A 123 7.77 -4.22 -17.71
CA LEU A 123 8.45 -5.20 -16.87
C LEU A 123 9.79 -5.65 -17.45
N ALA A 124 9.90 -5.81 -18.77
CA ALA A 124 11.18 -6.10 -19.41
C ALA A 124 12.21 -5.00 -19.13
N ALA A 125 11.82 -3.72 -19.26
CA ALA A 125 12.70 -2.59 -18.99
C ALA A 125 13.10 -2.50 -17.50
N VAL A 126 12.18 -2.80 -16.58
CA VAL A 126 12.49 -2.90 -15.14
C VAL A 126 13.45 -4.07 -14.86
N ALA A 127 13.23 -5.24 -15.47
CA ALA A 127 14.09 -6.41 -15.30
C ALA A 127 15.52 -6.15 -15.77
N ASP A 128 15.68 -5.56 -16.96
CA ASP A 128 16.99 -5.24 -17.52
C ASP A 128 17.74 -4.22 -16.63
N ALA A 129 17.03 -3.23 -16.07
CA ALA A 129 17.60 -2.26 -15.12
C ALA A 129 18.00 -2.89 -13.77
N LEU A 130 17.24 -3.86 -13.28
CA LEU A 130 17.56 -4.60 -12.05
C LEU A 130 18.76 -5.52 -12.22
N ALA A 131 18.87 -6.19 -13.38
CA ALA A 131 20.00 -7.06 -13.68
C ALA A 131 21.33 -6.30 -13.70
N ALA A 132 21.33 -5.07 -14.21
CA ALA A 132 22.50 -4.19 -14.19
C ALA A 132 22.94 -3.78 -12.76
N ALA A 133 22.04 -3.83 -11.77
CA ALA A 133 22.34 -3.42 -10.40
C ALA A 133 23.10 -4.47 -9.57
N GLY A 134 23.09 -5.75 -9.99
CA GLY A 134 23.82 -6.83 -9.31
C GLY A 134 23.42 -7.08 -7.84
N ALA A 135 22.21 -6.69 -7.43
CA ALA A 135 21.70 -6.80 -6.06
C ALA A 135 20.68 -7.93 -5.92
N VAL A 136 20.55 -8.50 -4.72
CA VAL A 136 19.46 -9.44 -4.42
C VAL A 136 18.13 -8.70 -4.40
N LEU A 137 17.07 -9.30 -4.93
CA LEU A 137 15.72 -8.76 -4.88
C LEU A 137 14.89 -9.49 -3.81
N GLU A 138 14.36 -8.74 -2.84
CA GLU A 138 13.51 -9.25 -1.77
C GLU A 138 12.13 -8.57 -1.84
N LEU A 139 11.21 -9.18 -2.59
CA LEU A 139 9.85 -8.68 -2.76
C LEU A 139 8.91 -9.36 -1.77
N SER A 140 8.37 -8.59 -0.84
CA SER A 140 7.47 -9.05 0.22
C SER A 140 6.06 -8.47 0.06
N HIS A 141 5.07 -9.08 0.70
CA HIS A 141 3.66 -8.64 0.68
C HIS A 141 3.07 -8.58 -0.74
N VAL A 142 3.59 -9.41 -1.65
CA VAL A 142 3.13 -9.53 -3.04
C VAL A 142 1.86 -10.38 -3.11
N PRO A 143 0.85 -10.01 -3.91
CA PRO A 143 -0.31 -10.88 -4.16
C PRO A 143 0.14 -12.25 -4.71
N ALA A 144 -0.35 -13.35 -4.11
CA ALA A 144 0.06 -14.71 -4.48
C ALA A 144 -0.45 -15.17 -5.86
N ASN A 145 -1.39 -14.43 -6.45
CA ASN A 145 -1.97 -14.62 -7.77
C ASN A 145 -1.20 -13.81 -8.83
N VAL A 146 -1.84 -13.46 -9.95
CA VAL A 146 -1.22 -12.67 -11.02
C VAL A 146 -0.92 -11.26 -10.50
N SER A 147 0.37 -10.96 -10.31
CA SER A 147 0.92 -9.65 -9.96
C SER A 147 2.04 -9.28 -10.92
N ALA A 148 2.37 -7.99 -11.01
CA ALA A 148 3.44 -7.50 -11.87
C ALA A 148 4.82 -7.95 -11.34
N ALA A 149 4.99 -8.03 -10.02
CA ALA A 149 6.17 -8.53 -9.34
C ALA A 149 6.41 -10.03 -9.59
N ALA A 150 5.36 -10.86 -9.61
CA ALA A 150 5.49 -12.26 -9.97
C ALA A 150 5.91 -12.44 -11.45
N GLN A 151 5.35 -11.62 -12.36
CA GLN A 151 5.77 -11.60 -13.76
C GLN A 151 7.23 -11.14 -13.91
N LEU A 152 7.62 -10.09 -13.19
CA LEU A 152 9.01 -9.60 -13.14
C LEU A 152 9.98 -10.70 -12.71
N ALA A 153 9.67 -11.42 -11.62
CA ALA A 153 10.50 -12.52 -11.14
C ALA A 153 10.63 -13.63 -12.20
N GLY A 154 9.53 -13.95 -12.90
CA GLY A 154 9.54 -14.89 -14.02
C GLY A 154 10.38 -14.43 -15.22
N ASP A 155 10.41 -13.13 -15.50
CA ASP A 155 11.21 -12.55 -16.58
C ASP A 155 12.70 -12.50 -16.22
N LEU A 156 13.04 -12.10 -14.99
CA LEU A 156 14.40 -12.18 -14.45
C LEU A 156 14.95 -13.61 -14.53
N ALA A 157 14.14 -14.61 -14.16
CA ALA A 157 14.55 -16.01 -14.21
C ALA A 157 14.73 -16.52 -15.65
N ARG A 158 13.73 -16.32 -16.52
CA ARG A 158 13.73 -16.90 -17.89
C ARG A 158 14.66 -16.18 -18.85
N ARG A 159 14.77 -14.84 -18.76
CA ARG A 159 15.58 -14.03 -19.70
C ARG A 159 17.01 -13.84 -19.23
N LEU A 160 17.21 -13.71 -17.91
CA LEU A 160 18.47 -13.20 -17.35
C LEU A 160 19.13 -14.20 -16.38
N GLY A 161 18.60 -15.42 -16.25
CA GLY A 161 19.22 -16.52 -15.52
C GLY A 161 19.15 -16.40 -13.99
N TRP A 162 18.26 -15.56 -13.45
CA TRP A 162 18.09 -15.41 -12.01
C TRP A 162 17.45 -16.66 -11.37
N SER A 163 17.87 -16.98 -10.15
CA SER A 163 17.17 -17.95 -9.31
C SER A 163 16.09 -17.24 -8.49
N ALA A 164 14.86 -17.76 -8.51
CA ALA A 164 13.73 -17.20 -7.76
C ALA A 164 13.17 -18.24 -6.78
N SER A 165 12.79 -17.78 -5.59
CA SER A 165 12.04 -18.57 -4.60
C SER A 165 10.90 -17.74 -4.03
N ALA A 166 9.81 -18.40 -3.66
CA ALA A 166 8.63 -17.75 -3.10
C ALA A 166 8.15 -18.53 -1.88
N SER A 167 7.69 -17.81 -0.86
CA SER A 167 7.07 -18.39 0.33
C SER A 167 5.82 -17.60 0.70
N ARG A 168 4.84 -18.28 1.32
CA ARG A 168 3.64 -17.62 1.82
C ARG A 168 3.91 -17.06 3.20
N ILE A 169 3.72 -15.75 3.38
CA ILE A 169 3.99 -15.07 4.65
C ILE A 169 2.72 -14.73 5.45
N ASN A 170 1.60 -14.48 4.76
CA ASN A 170 0.33 -14.11 5.39
C ASN A 170 -0.88 -14.56 4.54
N VAL A 171 -2.07 -14.44 5.13
CA VAL A 171 -3.36 -14.56 4.44
C VAL A 171 -4.11 -13.25 4.68
N CYS A 172 -4.59 -12.63 3.61
CA CYS A 172 -5.39 -11.40 3.65
C CYS A 172 -6.85 -11.75 3.35
N PRO A 173 -7.72 -11.89 4.38
CA PRO A 173 -9.14 -12.18 4.16
C PRO A 173 -9.80 -11.08 3.35
N PHE A 174 -10.57 -11.47 2.33
CA PHE A 174 -11.23 -10.55 1.42
C PHE A 174 -12.73 -10.84 1.36
N ILE A 175 -13.54 -9.77 1.35
CA ILE A 175 -14.99 -9.85 1.19
C ILE A 175 -15.39 -8.99 -0.01
N LYS A 176 -16.00 -9.60 -1.02
CA LYS A 176 -16.54 -8.88 -2.17
C LYS A 176 -17.86 -8.22 -1.78
N LEU A 177 -17.85 -6.90 -1.61
CA LEU A 177 -19.04 -6.11 -1.24
C LEU A 177 -19.79 -5.54 -2.45
N SER A 178 -19.23 -5.63 -3.66
CA SER A 178 -19.85 -5.08 -4.87
C SER A 178 -21.26 -5.65 -5.07
N GLY A 179 -22.26 -4.78 -5.16
CA GLY A 179 -23.66 -5.17 -5.32
C GLY A 179 -24.39 -5.51 -4.03
N HIS A 180 -23.73 -5.42 -2.87
CA HIS A 180 -24.37 -5.62 -1.57
C HIS A 180 -24.76 -4.31 -0.88
N SER A 181 -25.99 -4.23 -0.40
CA SER A 181 -26.37 -3.41 0.76
C SER A 181 -26.04 -4.14 2.06
N TRP A 182 -25.99 -3.42 3.18
CA TRP A 182 -25.78 -4.04 4.51
C TRP A 182 -26.78 -5.19 4.80
N PRO A 183 -28.10 -5.04 4.59
CA PRO A 183 -29.04 -6.16 4.75
C PRO A 183 -28.73 -7.36 3.85
N SER A 184 -28.39 -7.11 2.58
CA SER A 184 -28.11 -8.20 1.62
C SER A 184 -26.81 -8.94 1.95
N TYR A 185 -25.78 -8.24 2.41
CA TYR A 185 -24.53 -8.84 2.87
C TYR A 185 -24.78 -9.67 4.13
N LEU A 186 -25.51 -9.12 5.10
CA LEU A 186 -25.82 -9.85 6.32
C LEU A 186 -26.67 -11.12 6.05
N ALA A 187 -27.54 -11.07 5.04
CA ALA A 187 -28.31 -12.22 4.58
C ALA A 187 -27.44 -13.29 3.91
N SER A 188 -26.33 -12.93 3.27
CA SER A 188 -25.39 -13.89 2.67
C SER A 188 -24.52 -14.62 3.70
N LEU A 189 -24.50 -14.17 4.96
CA LEU A 189 -23.81 -14.85 6.06
C LEU A 189 -24.64 -16.01 6.63
N GLY A 190 -23.97 -16.99 7.22
CA GLY A 190 -24.63 -18.11 7.89
C GLY A 190 -25.60 -17.66 8.99
N SER A 191 -26.72 -18.39 9.15
CA SER A 191 -27.82 -18.02 10.06
C SER A 191 -27.38 -17.74 11.49
N ALA A 192 -26.49 -18.57 12.04
CA ALA A 192 -25.93 -18.40 13.38
C ALA A 192 -25.09 -17.12 13.50
N HIS A 193 -24.26 -16.80 12.49
CA HIS A 193 -23.44 -15.59 12.50
C HIS A 193 -24.32 -14.34 12.41
N ARG A 194 -25.28 -14.31 11.47
CA ARG A 194 -26.26 -13.22 11.34
C ARG A 194 -27.02 -12.96 12.63
N TYR A 195 -27.55 -14.02 13.25
CA TYR A 195 -28.26 -13.92 14.53
C TYR A 195 -27.37 -13.31 15.62
N ASN A 196 -26.12 -13.77 15.73
CA ASN A 196 -25.18 -13.26 16.73
C ASN A 196 -24.87 -11.76 16.53
N VAL A 197 -24.62 -11.32 15.29
CA VAL A 197 -24.38 -9.90 14.97
C VAL A 197 -25.58 -9.06 15.38
N GLN A 198 -26.79 -9.45 14.95
CA GLN A 198 -28.02 -8.70 15.24
C GLN A 198 -28.34 -8.67 16.75
N ARG A 199 -28.21 -9.81 17.43
CA ARG A 199 -28.45 -9.92 18.87
C ARG A 199 -27.48 -9.04 19.67
N ARG A 200 -26.18 -9.08 19.35
CA ARG A 200 -25.16 -8.27 20.04
C ARG A 200 -25.40 -6.79 19.85
N LEU A 201 -25.68 -6.36 18.62
CA LEU A 201 -25.98 -4.96 18.32
C LEU A 201 -27.23 -4.47 19.07
N LYS A 202 -28.31 -5.26 19.04
CA LYS A 202 -29.55 -4.95 19.77
C LYS A 202 -29.34 -4.87 21.29
N ASN A 203 -28.57 -5.79 21.87
CA ASN A 203 -28.30 -5.76 23.31
C ASN A 203 -27.45 -4.55 23.69
N LEU A 204 -26.44 -4.21 22.88
CA LEU A 204 -25.58 -3.05 23.09
C LEU A 204 -26.40 -1.75 23.10
N THR A 205 -27.24 -1.54 22.09
CA THR A 205 -28.05 -0.30 21.99
C THR A 205 -29.23 -0.24 22.96
N LYS A 206 -29.71 -1.39 23.46
CA LYS A 206 -30.74 -1.44 24.50
C LYS A 206 -30.19 -1.06 25.88
N GLN A 207 -28.95 -1.44 26.19
CA GLN A 207 -28.38 -1.30 27.53
C GLN A 207 -27.60 0.01 27.72
N PHE A 208 -27.06 0.58 26.65
CA PHE A 208 -26.11 1.70 26.73
C PHE A 208 -26.43 2.78 25.70
N GLY A 209 -25.97 4.01 25.96
CA GLY A 209 -25.87 5.05 24.95
C GLY A 209 -24.70 4.74 24.01
N VAL A 210 -24.97 4.49 22.73
CA VAL A 210 -23.95 4.09 21.76
C VAL A 210 -23.80 5.16 20.68
N SER A 211 -22.58 5.63 20.44
CA SER A 211 -22.25 6.43 19.25
C SER A 211 -21.13 5.78 18.44
N PHE A 212 -21.21 5.91 17.13
CA PHE A 212 -20.21 5.41 16.18
C PHE A 212 -19.87 6.55 15.22
N GLU A 213 -18.72 7.15 15.44
CA GLU A 213 -18.35 8.44 14.84
C GLU A 213 -17.14 8.26 13.93
N GLN A 214 -17.19 8.84 12.74
CA GLN A 214 -16.05 8.92 11.82
C GLN A 214 -15.32 10.25 12.04
N ALA A 215 -13.99 10.22 12.11
CA ALA A 215 -13.20 11.44 12.06
C ALA A 215 -13.35 12.12 10.68
N SER A 216 -13.74 13.39 10.69
CA SER A 216 -14.06 14.19 9.49
C SER A 216 -13.37 15.55 9.45
N SER A 217 -12.67 15.95 10.52
CA SER A 217 -11.79 17.11 10.59
C SER A 217 -10.40 16.69 11.06
N GLU A 218 -9.41 17.58 10.90
CA GLU A 218 -8.04 17.34 11.33
C GLU A 218 -7.94 17.20 12.86
N GLU A 219 -8.74 17.96 13.62
CA GLU A 219 -8.84 17.85 15.07
C GLU A 219 -9.41 16.49 15.47
N GLN A 220 -10.51 16.07 14.85
CA GLN A 220 -11.12 14.76 15.10
C GLN A 220 -10.19 13.62 14.72
N ARG A 221 -9.42 13.76 13.62
CA ARG A 221 -8.43 12.76 13.19
C ARG A 221 -7.35 12.57 14.25
N ARG A 222 -6.77 13.66 14.75
CA ARG A 222 -5.74 13.63 15.80
C ARG A 222 -6.26 12.94 17.05
N GLU A 223 -7.42 13.36 17.56
CA GLU A 223 -8.04 12.73 18.74
C GLU A 223 -8.29 11.23 18.49
N ALA A 224 -8.91 10.87 17.37
CA ALA A 224 -9.25 9.49 17.08
C ALA A 224 -8.00 8.60 16.87
N LEU A 225 -6.90 9.16 16.34
CA LEU A 225 -5.63 8.43 16.18
C LEU A 225 -4.97 8.17 17.54
N GLU A 226 -5.00 9.14 18.45
CA GLU A 226 -4.52 8.95 19.83
C GLU A 226 -5.34 7.90 20.57
N LEU A 227 -6.67 7.96 20.46
CA LEU A 227 -7.57 6.97 21.03
C LEU A 227 -7.34 5.56 20.46
N LEU A 228 -7.13 5.44 19.14
CA LEU A 228 -6.77 4.18 18.50
C LEU A 228 -5.50 3.59 19.11
N ILE A 229 -4.45 4.40 19.24
CA ILE A 229 -3.16 3.97 19.78
C ILE A 229 -3.30 3.54 21.24
N ASP A 230 -4.01 4.30 22.08
CA ASP A 230 -4.25 3.96 23.48
C ASP A 230 -5.03 2.63 23.61
N LEU A 231 -6.16 2.50 22.91
CA LEU A 231 -6.97 1.28 22.90
C LEU A 231 -6.19 0.07 22.40
N HIS A 232 -5.35 0.24 21.36
CA HIS A 232 -4.50 -0.81 20.83
C HIS A 232 -3.46 -1.25 21.86
N ASN A 233 -2.76 -0.31 22.49
CA ASN A 233 -1.75 -0.62 23.50
C ASN A 233 -2.35 -1.35 24.71
N ARG A 234 -3.50 -0.90 25.21
CA ARG A 234 -4.22 -1.60 26.30
C ARG A 234 -4.64 -3.01 25.91
N ARG A 235 -5.13 -3.20 24.68
CA ARG A 235 -5.53 -4.53 24.19
C ARG A 235 -4.36 -5.51 24.11
N TRP A 236 -3.18 -5.02 23.75
CA TRP A 236 -2.01 -5.86 23.49
C TRP A 236 -1.05 -5.95 24.69
N SER A 237 -1.09 -5.05 25.66
CA SER A 237 -0.23 -5.12 26.85
C SER A 237 -0.41 -6.44 27.61
N GLU A 238 -1.64 -6.95 27.67
CA GLU A 238 -1.96 -8.25 28.30
C GLU A 238 -1.65 -9.46 27.41
N ARG A 239 -1.20 -9.24 26.16
CA ARG A 239 -0.98 -10.27 25.12
C ARG A 239 0.44 -10.30 24.59
N GLY A 240 1.41 -9.79 25.35
CA GLY A 240 2.82 -9.76 24.96
C GLY A 240 3.23 -8.53 24.13
N GLY A 241 2.36 -7.53 24.02
CA GLY A 241 2.62 -6.27 23.31
C GLY A 241 2.31 -6.31 21.82
N SER A 242 2.55 -5.19 21.14
CA SER A 242 2.39 -5.06 19.69
C SER A 242 3.41 -4.07 19.13
N GLN A 243 3.85 -4.32 17.90
CA GLN A 243 4.82 -3.47 17.22
C GLN A 243 4.16 -2.34 16.38
N SER A 244 2.84 -2.36 16.17
CA SER A 244 2.15 -1.46 15.23
C SER A 244 2.32 0.03 15.54
N PHE A 245 2.51 0.42 16.80
CA PHE A 245 2.71 1.83 17.21
C PHE A 245 3.90 1.98 18.17
N ALA A 246 4.88 1.08 18.07
CA ALA A 246 5.95 0.95 19.05
C ALA A 246 6.97 2.10 19.01
N THR A 247 7.15 2.77 17.87
CA THR A 247 8.16 3.82 17.69
C THR A 247 7.53 5.15 17.30
N ALA A 248 8.24 6.26 17.58
CA ALA A 248 7.83 7.59 17.12
C ALA A 248 7.74 7.66 15.59
N ALA A 249 8.65 7.00 14.88
CA ALA A 249 8.65 6.89 13.42
C ALA A 249 7.38 6.23 12.87
N LEU A 250 6.91 5.12 13.48
CA LEU A 250 5.65 4.48 13.10
C LEU A 250 4.44 5.37 13.37
N ARG A 251 4.43 6.09 14.50
CA ARG A 251 3.35 7.03 14.82
C ARG A 251 3.31 8.20 13.84
N ALA A 252 4.47 8.75 13.48
CA ALA A 252 4.59 9.81 12.47
C ALA A 252 4.12 9.33 11.08
N PHE A 253 4.47 8.09 10.70
CA PHE A 253 3.94 7.46 9.49
C PHE A 253 2.41 7.40 9.48
N TYR A 254 1.79 6.87 10.55
CA TYR A 254 0.32 6.81 10.66
C TYR A 254 -0.34 8.19 10.72
N ASP A 255 0.33 9.19 11.30
CA ASP A 255 -0.13 10.58 11.26
C ASP A 255 -0.16 11.11 9.82
N ASP A 256 0.94 10.96 9.07
CA ASP A 256 1.06 11.40 7.68
C ASP A 256 0.04 10.71 6.76
N VAL A 257 -0.11 9.39 6.85
CA VAL A 257 -1.05 8.65 5.97
C VAL A 257 -2.52 8.90 6.34
N SER A 258 -2.84 9.05 7.62
CA SER A 258 -4.21 9.36 8.03
C SER A 258 -4.60 10.79 7.65
N ARG A 259 -3.67 11.76 7.75
CA ARG A 259 -3.89 13.13 7.28
C ARG A 259 -4.12 13.16 5.77
N SER A 260 -3.24 12.52 5.00
CA SER A 260 -3.40 12.39 3.55
C SER A 260 -4.71 11.68 3.18
N GLY A 261 -5.08 10.64 3.94
CA GLY A 261 -6.35 9.94 3.77
C GLY A 261 -7.56 10.82 4.06
N LEU A 262 -7.49 11.70 5.06
CA LEU A 262 -8.56 12.65 5.38
C LEU A 262 -8.75 13.67 4.25
N GLU A 263 -7.66 14.32 3.82
CA GLU A 263 -7.66 15.31 2.73
C GLU A 263 -8.24 14.76 1.43
N ARG A 264 -8.04 13.45 1.17
CA ARG A 264 -8.53 12.76 -0.03
C ARG A 264 -9.90 12.10 0.14
N GLY A 265 -10.51 12.19 1.33
CA GLY A 265 -11.81 11.55 1.64
C GLY A 265 -11.75 10.03 1.83
N TRP A 266 -10.55 9.46 1.90
CA TRP A 266 -10.31 8.02 2.02
C TRP A 266 -10.36 7.51 3.45
N LEU A 267 -10.03 8.35 4.42
CA LEU A 267 -9.87 7.92 5.80
C LEU A 267 -11.16 7.35 6.36
N ARG A 268 -11.07 6.14 6.92
CA ARG A 268 -12.13 5.46 7.66
C ARG A 268 -11.60 5.19 9.07
N LEU A 269 -11.50 6.27 9.84
CA LEU A 269 -11.10 6.25 11.25
C LEU A 269 -12.35 6.46 12.10
N PHE A 270 -12.80 5.39 12.75
CA PHE A 270 -14.03 5.38 13.53
C PHE A 270 -13.75 5.12 15.01
N ILE A 271 -14.50 5.81 15.88
CA ILE A 271 -14.55 5.56 17.32
C ILE A 271 -15.96 5.09 17.68
N LEU A 272 -16.04 3.94 18.35
CA LEU A 272 -17.25 3.48 19.01
C LEU A 272 -17.20 3.94 20.47
N ARG A 273 -18.19 4.71 20.90
CA ARG A 273 -18.36 5.11 22.30
C ARG A 273 -19.56 4.41 22.93
N VAL A 274 -19.40 4.02 24.19
CA VAL A 274 -20.44 3.43 25.04
C VAL A 274 -20.54 4.29 26.30
N ASP A 275 -21.71 4.88 26.53
CA ASP A 275 -21.97 5.90 27.56
C ASP A 275 -20.93 7.04 27.53
N GLY A 276 -20.60 7.51 26.32
CA GLY A 276 -19.62 8.58 26.07
C GLY A 276 -18.14 8.15 26.14
N ARG A 277 -17.85 6.93 26.61
CA ARG A 277 -16.46 6.43 26.75
C ARG A 277 -16.01 5.68 25.49
N PRO A 278 -14.80 5.94 24.96
CA PRO A 278 -14.24 5.15 23.86
C PRO A 278 -14.13 3.67 24.24
N ALA A 279 -14.76 2.80 23.46
CA ALA A 279 -14.79 1.36 23.68
C ALA A 279 -14.06 0.58 22.58
N ALA A 280 -14.08 1.08 21.35
CA ALA A 280 -13.34 0.50 20.24
C ALA A 280 -12.96 1.57 19.21
N ALA A 281 -11.92 1.29 18.44
CA ALA A 281 -11.50 2.10 17.32
C ALA A 281 -11.25 1.21 16.09
N LEU A 282 -11.53 1.74 14.90
CA LEU A 282 -11.23 1.11 13.62
C LEU A 282 -10.53 2.11 12.73
N HIS A 283 -9.40 1.71 12.15
CA HIS A 283 -8.65 2.50 11.18
C HIS A 283 -8.58 1.73 9.86
N GLY A 284 -9.01 2.37 8.79
CA GLY A 284 -8.99 1.83 7.45
C GLY A 284 -9.07 2.94 6.40
N TYR A 285 -9.12 2.53 5.14
CA TYR A 285 -9.16 3.41 3.99
C TYR A 285 -10.20 2.92 2.99
N GLN A 286 -10.99 3.84 2.42
CA GLN A 286 -11.81 3.60 1.25
C GLN A 286 -11.11 4.21 0.03
N TYR A 287 -10.72 3.37 -0.93
CA TYR A 287 -9.94 3.76 -2.10
C TYR A 287 -10.43 3.01 -3.34
N GLY A 288 -10.70 3.73 -4.42
CA GLY A 288 -11.11 3.14 -5.71
C GLY A 288 -12.58 2.69 -5.82
N GLY A 289 -13.42 3.04 -4.85
CA GLY A 289 -14.83 2.64 -4.77
C GLY A 289 -15.16 1.96 -3.45
#